data_AF-A0A8D3DGQ0-F1
#
_entry.id   AF-A0A8D3DGQ0-F1
#
_cell.length_a   1.000
_cell.length_b   1.000
_cell.length_c   1.000
_cell.angle_alpha   90.00
_cell.angle_beta   90.00
_cell.angle_gamma   90.00
#
_symmetry.space_group_name_H-M   'P 1'
#
loop_
_entity.id
_entity.type
_entity.pdbx_description
1 polymer ?
#
loop_
_entity_poly.entity_id
_entity_poly.type
_entity_poly.pdbx_seq_one_letter_code
_entity_poly.pdbx_strand_id
1 'polypeptide(L)'
;MAGEKSAFDQTFSFSSLPSKKFSFLQDKDTLALLMKWSMLGRISAQSYSFDQSFCPYNSEKFVLCFFRDPDVISSLKKMEAGVSVPLDKPVVSVDVELVPCTKVSMELFDPIYSCGILRPSGHIVKCFHYAYPDYDELRQMLQEEDSEHYDVVRRGERGEFLFRLFKHLCLGGELCQYEDTIDPYINTTKQVYKDLISAQKDPDTKKISVVSTVIKVSAYDEFGRCFPGIREQEQTFAYLIVDPFKRHLHGSSAFS
;
A
#
# COMPACT_ATOMS: atom_id res chain seq x y z
N MET A 1 -38.83 -0.32 -20.79
CA MET A 1 -37.97 0.82 -20.42
C MET A 1 -37.37 0.51 -19.07
N ALA A 2 -36.11 0.08 -19.05
CA ALA A 2 -35.38 -0.17 -17.81
C ALA A 2 -34.94 1.19 -17.27
N GLY A 3 -35.44 1.57 -16.09
CA GLY A 3 -35.02 2.80 -15.44
C GLY A 3 -33.53 2.75 -15.16
N GLU A 4 -32.79 3.73 -15.67
CA GLU A 4 -31.43 4.01 -15.24
C GLU A 4 -31.47 4.23 -13.72
N LYS A 5 -30.97 3.26 -12.95
CA LYS A 5 -30.67 3.49 -11.54
C LYS A 5 -29.66 4.64 -11.51
N SER A 6 -30.07 5.76 -10.92
CA SER A 6 -29.18 6.87 -10.59
C SER A 6 -27.89 6.32 -9.97
N ALA A 7 -26.73 6.83 -10.40
CA ALA A 7 -25.42 6.47 -9.84
C ALA A 7 -25.36 6.62 -8.30
N PHE A 8 -26.28 7.40 -7.73
CA PHE A 8 -26.44 7.60 -6.29
C PHE A 8 -27.03 6.42 -5.52
N ASP A 9 -27.66 5.43 -6.16
CA ASP A 9 -28.30 4.26 -5.51
C ASP A 9 -27.58 2.93 -5.73
N GLN A 10 -26.36 2.95 -6.29
CA GLN A 10 -25.55 1.74 -6.47
C GLN A 10 -25.08 1.18 -5.12
N THR A 11 -25.59 0.00 -4.76
CA THR A 11 -25.12 -0.79 -3.60
C THR A 11 -24.22 -1.90 -4.12
N PHE A 12 -22.93 -1.86 -3.81
CA PHE A 12 -21.98 -2.89 -4.21
C PHE A 12 -22.15 -4.15 -3.36
N SER A 13 -21.92 -5.31 -3.95
CA SER A 13 -21.75 -6.58 -3.25
C SER A 13 -20.35 -7.13 -3.49
N PHE A 14 -19.76 -7.70 -2.45
CA PHE A 14 -18.39 -8.20 -2.49
C PHE A 14 -18.34 -9.69 -2.17
N SER A 15 -17.35 -10.40 -2.72
CA SER A 15 -17.14 -11.82 -2.41
C SER A 15 -15.66 -12.11 -2.28
N SER A 16 -15.28 -12.81 -1.21
CA SER A 16 -13.88 -13.16 -0.95
C SER A 16 -13.33 -14.11 -2.00
N LEU A 17 -12.08 -13.87 -2.43
CA LEU A 17 -11.34 -14.68 -3.39
C LEU A 17 -10.12 -15.34 -2.72
N PRO A 18 -10.32 -16.33 -1.82
CA PRO A 18 -9.23 -16.93 -1.04
C PRO A 18 -8.23 -17.73 -1.89
N SER A 19 -8.62 -18.13 -3.10
CA SER A 19 -7.75 -18.83 -4.05
C SER A 19 -6.69 -17.91 -4.68
N LYS A 20 -6.89 -16.59 -4.67
CA LYS A 20 -5.93 -15.65 -5.23
C LYS A 20 -4.76 -15.47 -4.26
N LYS A 21 -3.60 -16.00 -4.66
CA LYS A 21 -2.35 -15.88 -3.93
C LYS A 21 -1.52 -14.74 -4.49
N PHE A 22 -0.77 -14.10 -3.60
CA PHE A 22 0.18 -13.04 -3.91
C PHE A 22 1.59 -13.63 -3.88
N SER A 23 2.33 -13.49 -4.97
CA SER A 23 3.67 -14.07 -5.13
C SER A 23 4.65 -13.54 -4.07
N PHE A 24 4.57 -12.26 -3.70
CA PHE A 24 5.44 -11.66 -2.67
C PHE A 24 5.18 -12.24 -1.26
N LEU A 25 4.01 -12.82 -1.02
CA LEU A 25 3.66 -13.51 0.25
C LEU A 25 4.01 -15.00 0.24
N GLN A 26 4.64 -15.50 -0.83
CA GLN A 26 5.02 -16.92 -0.97
C GLN A 26 6.50 -17.09 -1.30
N ASP A 27 7.11 -16.06 -1.88
CA ASP A 27 8.53 -16.05 -2.24
C ASP A 27 9.43 -16.08 -1.00
N LYS A 28 10.37 -17.02 -0.95
CA LYS A 28 11.18 -17.28 0.24
C LYS A 28 12.10 -16.11 0.59
N ASP A 29 12.71 -15.50 -0.41
CA ASP A 29 13.65 -14.39 -0.21
C ASP A 29 12.91 -13.15 0.27
N THR A 30 11.74 -12.86 -0.33
CA THR A 30 10.86 -11.79 0.16
C THR A 30 10.38 -12.06 1.58
N LEU A 31 9.96 -13.28 1.92
CA LEU A 31 9.50 -13.62 3.26
C LEU A 31 10.62 -13.50 4.30
N ALA A 32 11.87 -13.83 3.95
CA ALA A 32 13.03 -13.63 4.81
C ALA A 32 13.29 -12.14 5.08
N LEU A 33 13.20 -11.30 4.05
CA LEU A 33 13.30 -9.84 4.20
C LEU A 33 12.16 -9.27 5.04
N LEU A 34 10.91 -9.67 4.79
CA LEU A 34 9.77 -9.26 5.59
C LEU A 34 9.91 -9.69 7.06
N MET A 35 10.50 -10.85 7.33
CA MET A 35 10.80 -11.28 8.69
C MET A 35 11.86 -10.36 9.33
N LYS A 36 12.95 -10.10 8.60
CA LYS A 36 14.04 -9.21 9.02
C LYS A 36 13.54 -7.79 9.31
N TRP A 37 12.62 -7.27 8.50
CA TRP A 37 12.02 -5.95 8.67
C TRP A 37 10.85 -5.92 9.65
N SER A 38 10.58 -7.01 10.40
CA SER A 38 9.47 -7.08 11.37
C SER A 38 8.08 -6.84 10.74
N MET A 39 7.92 -7.25 9.48
CA MET A 39 6.68 -7.12 8.70
C MET A 39 6.00 -8.47 8.41
N LEU A 40 6.71 -9.60 8.54
CA LEU A 40 6.14 -10.92 8.26
C LEU A 40 4.93 -11.21 9.16
N GLY A 41 3.81 -11.59 8.55
CA GLY A 41 2.54 -11.80 9.24
C GLY A 41 1.77 -10.52 9.57
N ARG A 42 2.44 -9.35 9.56
CA ARG A 42 1.81 -8.05 9.73
C ARG A 42 1.42 -7.43 8.39
N ILE A 43 2.22 -7.62 7.34
CA ILE A 43 1.79 -7.29 5.98
C ILE A 43 0.86 -8.40 5.46
N SER A 44 -0.28 -7.99 4.90
CA SER A 44 -1.25 -8.90 4.31
C SER A 44 -1.78 -8.36 2.99
N ALA A 45 -2.26 -9.27 2.15
CA ALA A 45 -2.99 -8.95 0.95
C ALA A 45 -4.18 -9.92 0.80
N GLN A 46 -5.38 -9.36 0.63
CA GLN A 46 -6.64 -10.09 0.54
C GLN A 46 -7.37 -9.66 -0.73
N SER A 47 -8.05 -10.59 -1.39
CA SER A 47 -8.70 -10.33 -2.68
C SER A 47 -10.21 -10.51 -2.59
N TYR A 48 -10.94 -9.62 -3.23
CA TYR A 48 -12.39 -9.65 -3.34
C TYR A 48 -12.83 -9.38 -4.77
N SER A 49 -13.92 -9.99 -5.22
CA SER A 49 -14.63 -9.57 -6.43
C SER A 49 -15.77 -8.62 -6.07
N PHE A 50 -16.20 -7.80 -7.02
CA PHE A 50 -17.39 -6.95 -6.88
C PHE A 50 -18.26 -6.94 -8.15
N ASP A 51 -19.56 -6.66 -7.98
CA ASP A 51 -20.59 -6.89 -9.01
C ASP A 51 -20.84 -5.69 -9.96
N GLN A 52 -20.58 -4.47 -9.50
CA GLN A 52 -20.88 -3.23 -10.25
C GLN A 52 -19.64 -2.54 -10.81
N SER A 53 -19.85 -1.57 -11.71
CA SER A 53 -18.75 -0.78 -12.27
C SER A 53 -18.24 0.22 -11.23
N PHE A 54 -16.92 0.29 -11.06
CA PHE A 54 -16.29 1.24 -10.17
C PHE A 54 -16.00 2.56 -10.88
N CYS A 55 -16.22 3.69 -10.20
CA CYS A 55 -15.84 5.02 -10.66
C CYS A 55 -15.08 5.76 -9.55
N PRO A 56 -13.88 6.34 -9.82
CA PRO A 56 -13.05 6.96 -8.79
C PRO A 56 -13.71 8.08 -7.97
N TYR A 57 -14.65 8.84 -8.56
CA TYR A 57 -15.37 9.92 -7.86
C TYR A 57 -16.33 9.41 -6.77
N ASN A 58 -16.71 8.13 -6.81
CA ASN A 58 -17.55 7.46 -5.82
C ASN A 58 -16.72 6.60 -4.85
N SER A 59 -15.42 6.88 -4.70
CA SER A 59 -14.49 6.08 -3.88
C SER A 59 -14.98 5.95 -2.43
N GLU A 60 -15.41 7.04 -1.79
CA GLU A 60 -15.90 7.03 -0.41
C GLU A 60 -17.10 6.09 -0.24
N LYS A 61 -18.10 6.20 -1.11
CA LYS A 61 -19.27 5.32 -1.10
C LYS A 61 -18.89 3.86 -1.35
N PHE A 62 -18.02 3.61 -2.33
CA PHE A 62 -17.54 2.26 -2.64
C PHE A 62 -16.82 1.62 -1.45
N VAL A 63 -15.92 2.36 -0.80
CA VAL A 63 -15.16 1.91 0.38
C VAL A 63 -16.11 1.68 1.56
N LEU A 64 -17.10 2.54 1.77
CA LEU A 64 -18.10 2.35 2.82
C LEU A 64 -18.96 1.10 2.56
N CYS A 65 -19.38 0.87 1.31
CA CYS A 65 -20.06 -0.36 0.93
C CYS A 65 -19.18 -1.59 1.18
N PHE A 66 -17.89 -1.53 0.86
CA PHE A 66 -16.94 -2.62 1.12
C PHE A 66 -16.88 -2.98 2.60
N PHE A 67 -16.66 -2.01 3.49
CA PHE A 67 -16.57 -2.28 4.93
C PHE A 67 -17.91 -2.64 5.60
N ARG A 68 -19.05 -2.42 4.93
CA ARG A 68 -20.38 -2.80 5.42
C ARG A 68 -20.91 -4.10 4.80
N ASP A 69 -20.18 -4.67 3.85
CA ASP A 69 -20.57 -5.91 3.20
C ASP A 69 -20.41 -7.11 4.16
N PRO A 70 -21.42 -7.98 4.33
CA PRO A 70 -21.36 -9.10 5.27
C PRO A 70 -20.22 -10.10 4.99
N ASP A 71 -19.91 -10.35 3.71
CA ASP A 71 -18.81 -11.25 3.34
C ASP A 71 -17.47 -10.60 3.68
N VAL A 72 -17.34 -9.28 3.51
CA VAL A 72 -16.13 -8.55 3.90
C VAL A 72 -15.98 -8.52 5.42
N ILE A 73 -17.03 -8.19 6.19
CA ILE A 73 -16.98 -8.15 7.66
C ILE A 73 -16.50 -9.48 8.24
N SER A 74 -17.00 -10.59 7.71
CA SER A 74 -16.69 -11.94 8.21
C SER A 74 -15.35 -12.50 7.72
N SER A 75 -14.80 -11.99 6.60
CA SER A 75 -13.58 -12.53 6.00
C SER A 75 -12.36 -11.62 6.04
N LEU A 76 -12.56 -10.29 6.13
CA LEU A 76 -11.47 -9.32 6.14
C LEU A 76 -10.72 -9.44 7.45
N LYS A 77 -9.49 -9.94 7.34
CA LYS A 77 -8.58 -10.07 8.47
C LYS A 77 -7.85 -8.77 8.71
N LYS A 78 -7.85 -8.31 9.96
CA LYS A 78 -6.98 -7.25 10.48
C LYS A 78 -6.03 -7.84 11.52
N MET A 79 -4.88 -7.19 11.71
CA MET A 79 -3.94 -7.58 12.76
C MET A 79 -4.22 -6.76 14.01
N GLU A 80 -4.50 -7.42 15.13
CA GLU A 80 -4.72 -6.79 16.42
C GLU A 80 -3.87 -7.51 17.48
N ALA A 81 -2.97 -6.77 18.14
CA ALA A 81 -2.05 -7.32 19.15
C ALA A 81 -1.28 -8.58 18.70
N GLY A 82 -0.88 -8.64 17.42
CA GLY A 82 -0.15 -9.77 16.84
C GLY A 82 -1.03 -10.96 16.41
N VAL A 83 -2.35 -10.85 16.53
CA VAL A 83 -3.31 -11.90 16.15
C VAL A 83 -4.16 -11.42 14.97
N SER A 84 -4.36 -12.30 14.00
CA SER A 84 -5.30 -12.06 12.89
C SER A 84 -6.73 -12.24 13.39
N VAL A 85 -7.49 -11.15 13.44
CA VAL A 85 -8.90 -11.14 13.84
C VAL A 85 -9.78 -10.61 12.70
N PRO A 86 -11.07 -10.97 12.62
CA PRO A 86 -11.99 -10.36 11.66
C PRO A 86 -12.30 -8.91 12.06
N LEU A 87 -13.00 -8.19 11.18
CA LEU A 87 -13.46 -6.83 11.50
C LEU A 87 -14.53 -6.85 12.61
N ASP A 88 -15.42 -7.86 12.59
CA ASP A 88 -16.48 -8.24 13.55
C ASP A 88 -17.50 -7.16 13.99
N LYS A 89 -17.21 -5.88 13.74
CA LYS A 89 -18.05 -4.75 14.09
C LYS A 89 -18.46 -3.95 12.85
N PRO A 90 -19.67 -3.37 12.86
CA PRO A 90 -20.12 -2.55 11.75
C PRO A 90 -19.31 -1.24 11.67
N VAL A 91 -18.84 -0.93 10.47
CA VAL A 91 -18.16 0.34 10.18
C VAL A 91 -19.21 1.44 9.99
N VAL A 92 -19.06 2.52 10.76
CA VAL A 92 -19.97 3.68 10.73
C VAL A 92 -19.51 4.71 9.70
N SER A 93 -18.21 4.94 9.57
CA SER A 93 -17.63 5.89 8.61
C SER A 93 -16.25 5.44 8.12
N VAL A 94 -15.79 6.04 7.03
CA VAL A 94 -14.50 5.76 6.40
C VAL A 94 -13.79 7.07 6.09
N ASP A 95 -12.46 7.04 6.13
CA ASP A 95 -11.59 8.07 5.59
C ASP A 95 -10.89 7.52 4.34
N VAL A 96 -10.86 8.32 3.27
CA VAL A 96 -10.47 7.88 1.94
C VAL A 96 -9.57 8.92 1.28
N GLU A 97 -8.40 8.48 0.83
CA GLU A 97 -7.46 9.27 0.06
C GLU A 97 -7.16 8.56 -1.27
N LEU A 98 -7.44 9.22 -2.40
CA LEU A 98 -7.01 8.73 -3.71
C LEU A 98 -5.50 8.91 -3.86
N VAL A 99 -4.80 7.81 -4.07
CA VAL A 99 -3.34 7.80 -4.18
C VAL A 99 -2.95 7.74 -5.66
N PRO A 100 -2.16 8.71 -6.16
CA PRO A 100 -1.62 8.65 -7.51
C PRO A 100 -0.88 7.32 -7.74
N CYS A 101 -1.21 6.63 -8.83
CA CYS A 101 -0.56 5.38 -9.21
C CYS A 101 -0.36 5.39 -10.73
N THR A 102 0.65 6.13 -11.16
CA THR A 102 0.91 6.39 -12.58
C THR A 102 2.20 5.74 -13.08
N LYS A 103 3.11 5.39 -12.17
CA LYS A 103 4.45 4.87 -12.49
C LYS A 103 4.38 3.42 -12.95
N VAL A 104 5.07 3.13 -14.06
CA VAL A 104 5.21 1.77 -14.64
C VAL A 104 6.66 1.27 -14.61
N SER A 105 7.60 2.12 -14.19
CA SER A 105 9.03 1.84 -14.05
C SER A 105 9.51 2.19 -12.64
N MET A 106 10.68 1.68 -12.26
CA MET A 106 11.35 2.00 -10.98
C MET A 106 12.22 3.26 -11.06
N GLU A 107 12.23 3.95 -12.20
CA GLU A 107 13.09 5.12 -12.49
C GLU A 107 12.84 6.29 -11.53
N LEU A 108 11.70 6.27 -10.82
CA LEU A 108 11.40 7.18 -9.73
C LEU A 108 12.52 7.23 -8.66
N PHE A 109 13.25 6.13 -8.48
CA PHE A 109 14.30 6.00 -7.48
C PHE A 109 15.70 6.26 -8.04
N ASP A 110 15.88 6.45 -9.35
CA ASP A 110 17.18 6.71 -9.97
C ASP A 110 17.92 7.91 -9.35
N PRO A 111 17.25 9.03 -8.99
CA PRO A 111 17.92 10.15 -8.33
C PRO A 111 18.66 9.77 -7.04
N ILE A 112 18.20 8.74 -6.31
CA ILE A 112 18.82 8.29 -5.05
C ILE A 112 20.27 7.82 -5.27
N TYR A 113 20.57 7.26 -6.44
CA TYR A 113 21.92 6.76 -6.79
C TYR A 113 22.94 7.86 -7.10
N SER A 114 22.52 9.12 -7.20
CA SER A 114 23.40 10.22 -7.65
C SER A 114 23.40 11.44 -6.72
N CYS A 115 22.77 11.35 -5.55
CA CYS A 115 22.56 12.49 -4.65
C CYS A 115 23.35 12.46 -3.33
N GLY A 116 24.15 11.41 -3.09
CA GLY A 116 24.95 11.27 -1.86
C GLY A 116 24.37 10.35 -0.79
N ILE A 117 23.09 9.96 -0.90
CA ILE A 117 22.45 8.97 -0.01
C ILE A 117 23.16 7.60 -0.08
N LEU A 118 23.69 7.26 -1.25
CA LEU A 118 24.36 6.00 -1.51
C LEU A 118 25.83 6.22 -1.86
N ARG A 119 26.68 5.32 -1.38
CA ARG A 119 28.04 5.14 -1.90
C ARG A 119 27.97 4.54 -3.31
N PRO A 120 29.03 4.67 -4.13
CA PRO A 120 29.10 4.00 -5.44
C PRO A 120 28.91 2.48 -5.38
N SER A 121 29.15 1.86 -4.22
CA SER A 121 28.91 0.44 -3.96
C SER A 121 27.44 0.08 -3.66
N GLY A 122 26.51 1.04 -3.72
CA GLY A 122 25.10 0.87 -3.34
C GLY A 122 24.84 0.84 -1.83
N HIS A 123 25.88 1.03 -1.00
CA HIS A 123 25.74 1.08 0.45
C HIS A 123 25.14 2.40 0.89
N ILE A 124 24.17 2.35 1.81
CA ILE A 124 23.49 3.51 2.36
C ILE A 124 24.44 4.25 3.30
N VAL A 125 24.56 5.56 3.11
CA VAL A 125 25.41 6.42 3.95
C VAL A 125 24.74 6.59 5.32
N LYS A 126 25.50 6.35 6.40
CA LYS A 126 25.06 6.60 7.77
C LYS A 126 25.14 8.09 8.08
N CYS A 127 24.20 8.60 8.86
CA CYS A 127 24.16 9.99 9.27
C CYS A 127 23.97 10.13 10.78
N PHE A 128 24.27 11.31 11.31
CA PHE A 128 24.06 11.59 12.72
C PHE A 128 22.59 11.97 12.95
N HIS A 129 21.93 11.28 13.89
CA HIS A 129 20.58 11.63 14.32
C HIS A 129 20.52 11.71 15.85
N TYR A 130 19.92 12.77 16.37
CA TYR A 130 19.92 13.06 17.82
C TYR A 130 19.28 11.94 18.66
N ALA A 131 18.22 11.30 18.13
CA ALA A 131 17.49 10.26 18.86
C ALA A 131 17.93 8.82 18.52
N TYR A 132 18.63 8.62 17.40
CA TYR A 132 18.90 7.28 16.87
C TYR A 132 20.38 7.18 16.45
N PRO A 133 21.20 6.39 17.17
CA PRO A 133 22.64 6.32 16.88
C PRO A 133 22.96 5.63 15.55
N ASP A 134 22.11 4.69 15.13
CA ASP A 134 22.29 3.92 13.89
C ASP A 134 21.35 4.43 12.78
N TYR A 135 21.26 5.75 12.57
CA TYR A 135 20.43 6.36 11.51
C TYR A 135 21.16 6.45 10.17
N ASP A 136 20.43 6.71 9.08
CA ASP A 136 21.00 6.78 7.75
C ASP A 136 20.29 7.80 6.84
N GLU A 137 21.02 8.23 5.81
CA GLU A 137 20.58 9.26 4.85
C GLU A 137 19.33 8.85 4.08
N LEU A 138 19.09 7.54 3.88
CA LEU A 138 17.90 7.07 3.17
C LEU A 138 16.66 7.30 4.04
N ARG A 139 16.69 6.89 5.31
CA ARG A 139 15.59 7.13 6.25
C ARG A 139 15.37 8.62 6.50
N GLN A 140 16.44 9.39 6.62
CA GLN A 140 16.37 10.84 6.73
C GLN A 140 15.62 11.45 5.54
N MET A 141 15.99 11.09 4.30
CA MET A 141 15.29 11.55 3.09
C MET A 141 13.80 11.13 3.06
N LEU A 142 13.46 9.97 3.63
CA LEU A 142 12.09 9.45 3.64
C LEU A 142 11.19 10.10 4.70
N GLN A 143 11.76 10.52 5.84
CA GLN A 143 11.01 10.93 7.03
C GLN A 143 11.11 12.43 7.35
N GLU A 144 12.23 13.08 7.04
CA GLU A 144 12.51 14.45 7.48
C GLU A 144 12.32 15.44 6.33
N GLU A 145 11.27 16.27 6.41
CA GLU A 145 10.93 17.27 5.38
C GLU A 145 11.96 18.39 5.24
N ASP A 146 12.70 18.65 6.32
CA ASP A 146 13.74 19.67 6.40
C ASP A 146 15.12 19.13 6.00
N SER A 147 15.23 17.84 5.64
CA SER A 147 16.51 17.25 5.22
C SER A 147 16.94 17.77 3.84
N GLU A 148 18.26 17.90 3.65
CA GLU A 148 18.84 18.35 2.38
C GLU A 148 18.46 17.45 1.19
N HIS A 149 18.16 16.18 1.47
CA HIS A 149 17.83 15.17 0.48
C HIS A 149 16.32 14.95 0.28
N TYR A 150 15.43 15.60 1.03
CA TYR A 150 13.98 15.35 0.95
C TYR A 150 13.42 15.47 -0.48
N ASP A 151 13.92 16.46 -1.23
CA ASP A 151 13.46 16.77 -2.59
C ASP A 151 14.21 16.00 -3.69
N VAL A 152 15.11 15.07 -3.34
CA VAL A 152 15.78 14.16 -4.31
C VAL A 152 14.75 13.39 -5.13
N VAL A 153 13.71 12.89 -4.47
CA VAL A 153 12.46 12.48 -5.13
C VAL A 153 11.51 13.66 -5.07
N ARG A 154 11.09 14.18 -6.22
CA ARG A 154 10.27 15.39 -6.31
C ARG A 154 9.03 15.29 -5.42
N ARG A 155 8.66 16.38 -4.73
CA ARG A 155 7.48 16.42 -3.83
C ARG A 155 6.21 15.85 -4.45
N GLY A 156 5.92 16.19 -5.72
CA GLY A 156 4.75 15.66 -6.43
C GLY A 156 4.80 14.14 -6.66
N GLU A 157 5.99 13.56 -6.76
CA GLU A 157 6.20 12.14 -6.99
C GLU A 157 6.27 11.32 -5.69
N ARG A 158 6.58 11.95 -4.55
CA ARG A 158 6.50 11.32 -3.22
C ARG A 158 5.07 10.87 -2.87
N GLY A 159 4.06 11.47 -3.50
CA GLY A 159 2.67 11.06 -3.39
C GLY A 159 2.33 9.75 -4.11
N GLU A 160 3.15 9.30 -5.07
CA GLU A 160 2.89 8.10 -5.86
C GLU A 160 2.87 6.83 -4.99
N PHE A 161 1.95 5.91 -5.30
CA PHE A 161 1.82 4.64 -4.59
C PHE A 161 3.13 3.85 -4.59
N LEU A 162 3.88 3.89 -5.70
CA LEU A 162 5.18 3.25 -5.80
C LEU A 162 6.18 3.78 -4.75
N PHE A 163 6.23 5.10 -4.56
CA PHE A 163 7.07 5.71 -3.53
C PHE A 163 6.60 5.39 -2.13
N ARG A 164 5.29 5.47 -1.86
CA ARG A 164 4.72 5.15 -0.54
C ARG A 164 5.02 3.70 -0.15
N LEU A 165 4.88 2.76 -1.08
CA LEU A 165 5.23 1.35 -0.86
C LEU A 165 6.71 1.17 -0.52
N PHE A 166 7.61 1.84 -1.27
CA PHE A 166 9.05 1.83 -0.97
C PHE A 166 9.35 2.39 0.42
N LYS A 167 8.75 3.55 0.76
CA LYS A 167 8.88 4.17 2.09
C LYS A 167 8.46 3.18 3.18
N HIS A 168 7.29 2.56 3.05
CA HIS A 168 6.78 1.58 4.03
C HIS A 168 7.74 0.41 4.26
N LEU A 169 8.34 -0.13 3.20
CA LEU A 169 9.31 -1.22 3.31
C LEU A 169 10.63 -0.77 3.95
N CYS A 170 11.10 0.44 3.66
CA CYS A 170 12.31 1.00 4.27
C CYS A 170 12.13 1.28 5.78
N LEU A 171 10.94 1.73 6.19
CA LEU A 171 10.64 1.97 7.60
C LEU A 171 10.49 0.66 8.38
N GLY A 172 9.90 -0.36 7.76
CA GLY A 172 9.67 -1.66 8.39
C GLY A 172 8.71 -1.59 9.59
N GLY A 173 8.76 -2.61 10.43
CA GLY A 173 8.00 -2.71 11.67
C GLY A 173 8.81 -2.35 12.93
N GLU A 174 8.23 -2.64 14.09
CA GLU A 174 8.78 -2.27 15.40
C GLU A 174 10.21 -2.78 15.65
N LEU A 175 10.51 -4.01 15.21
CA LEU A 175 11.83 -4.64 15.38
C LEU A 175 12.61 -4.73 14.06
N CYS A 176 12.47 -3.71 13.20
CA CYS A 176 13.11 -3.69 11.89
C CYS A 176 14.63 -3.78 11.98
N GLN A 177 15.20 -4.78 11.30
CA GLN A 177 16.64 -4.85 11.04
C GLN A 177 16.91 -4.29 9.64
N TYR A 178 17.42 -3.06 9.59
CA TYR A 178 17.65 -2.33 8.34
C TYR A 178 18.72 -2.99 7.46
N GLU A 179 18.68 -2.70 6.17
CA GLU A 179 19.71 -3.09 5.22
C GLU A 179 20.83 -2.06 5.15
N ASP A 180 22.04 -2.52 4.83
CA ASP A 180 23.17 -1.63 4.55
C ASP A 180 23.21 -1.19 3.08
N THR A 181 22.40 -1.79 2.21
CA THR A 181 22.31 -1.47 0.77
C THR A 181 20.86 -1.24 0.36
N ILE A 182 20.65 -0.46 -0.71
CA ILE A 182 19.29 -0.11 -1.16
C ILE A 182 18.58 -1.23 -1.93
N ASP A 183 19.35 -2.13 -2.55
CA ASP A 183 18.83 -3.09 -3.52
C ASP A 183 17.75 -4.04 -2.96
N PRO A 184 17.83 -4.56 -1.72
CA PRO A 184 16.74 -5.36 -1.17
C PRO A 184 15.41 -4.60 -1.14
N TYR A 185 15.42 -3.32 -0.75
CA TYR A 185 14.21 -2.49 -0.72
C TYR A 185 13.64 -2.23 -2.13
N ILE A 186 14.48 -1.91 -3.10
CA ILE A 186 14.06 -1.69 -4.50
C ILE A 186 13.48 -2.96 -5.11
N ASN A 187 14.16 -4.10 -4.92
CA ASN A 187 13.73 -5.38 -5.47
C ASN A 187 12.40 -5.85 -4.85
N THR A 188 12.26 -5.78 -3.53
CA THR A 188 11.00 -6.14 -2.86
C THR A 188 9.88 -5.18 -3.25
N THR A 189 10.13 -3.88 -3.32
CA THR A 189 9.13 -2.89 -3.78
C THR A 189 8.64 -3.25 -5.19
N LYS A 190 9.56 -3.53 -6.12
CA LYS A 190 9.24 -3.92 -7.49
C LYS A 190 8.38 -5.18 -7.54
N GLN A 191 8.69 -6.18 -6.72
CA GLN A 191 7.95 -7.43 -6.65
C GLN A 191 6.54 -7.22 -6.10
N VAL A 192 6.41 -6.53 -4.97
CA VAL A 192 5.12 -6.23 -4.36
C VAL A 192 4.26 -5.37 -5.30
N TYR A 193 4.84 -4.34 -5.91
CA TYR A 193 4.12 -3.45 -6.83
C TYR A 193 3.59 -4.20 -8.05
N LYS A 194 4.40 -5.08 -8.66
CA LYS A 194 3.98 -5.90 -9.81
C LYS A 194 2.85 -6.88 -9.48
N ASP A 195 2.83 -7.38 -8.26
CA ASP A 195 1.84 -8.35 -7.81
C ASP A 195 0.49 -7.69 -7.47
N LEU A 196 0.54 -6.43 -7.01
CA LEU A 196 -0.63 -5.64 -6.62
C LEU A 196 -1.24 -4.85 -7.79
N ILE A 197 -0.42 -4.23 -8.64
CA ILE A 197 -0.85 -3.27 -9.64
C ILE A 197 -0.97 -3.91 -11.02
N SER A 198 -2.09 -3.63 -11.69
CA SER A 198 -2.29 -4.01 -13.08
C SER A 198 -1.97 -2.83 -14.00
N ALA A 199 -1.23 -3.13 -15.07
CA ALA A 199 -0.95 -2.20 -16.16
C ALA A 199 -1.38 -2.85 -17.49
N GLN A 200 -1.75 -2.01 -18.45
CA GLN A 200 -2.12 -2.44 -19.79
C GLN A 200 -1.30 -1.69 -20.82
N LYS A 201 -1.06 -2.36 -21.94
CA LYS A 201 -0.43 -1.76 -23.12
C LYS A 201 -1.54 -1.32 -24.06
N ASP A 202 -1.57 -0.02 -24.34
CA ASP A 202 -2.49 0.54 -25.31
C ASP A 202 -2.22 -0.07 -26.71
N PRO A 203 -3.25 -0.60 -27.39
CA PRO A 203 -3.07 -1.33 -28.64
C PRO A 203 -2.56 -0.44 -29.77
N ASP A 204 -2.88 0.85 -29.77
CA ASP A 204 -2.59 1.78 -30.85
C ASP A 204 -1.24 2.48 -30.62
N THR A 205 -1.09 3.14 -29.48
CA THR A 205 0.09 3.93 -29.09
C THR A 205 1.24 3.07 -28.58
N LYS A 206 0.99 1.79 -28.25
CA LYS A 206 1.95 0.87 -27.60
C LYS A 206 2.45 1.34 -26.23
N LYS A 207 1.89 2.42 -25.67
CA LYS A 207 2.26 2.96 -24.36
C LYS A 207 1.67 2.08 -23.26
N ILE A 208 2.45 1.82 -22.21
CA ILE A 208 1.99 1.10 -21.03
C ILE A 208 1.47 2.12 -20.01
N SER A 209 0.29 1.86 -19.45
CA SER A 209 -0.29 2.66 -18.38
C SER A 209 -0.87 1.79 -17.28
N VAL A 210 -0.80 2.27 -16.04
CA VAL A 210 -1.50 1.66 -14.90
C VAL A 210 -3.01 1.77 -15.12
N VAL A 211 -3.74 0.70 -14.81
CA VAL A 211 -5.21 0.67 -14.84
C VAL A 211 -5.84 0.56 -13.45
N SER A 212 -5.06 0.16 -12.45
CA SER A 212 -5.52 0.08 -11.07
C SER A 212 -5.76 1.46 -10.47
N THR A 213 -6.84 1.60 -9.69
CA THR A 213 -7.05 2.76 -8.81
C THR A 213 -6.63 2.39 -7.40
N VAL A 214 -5.78 3.22 -6.77
CA VAL A 214 -5.30 2.98 -5.40
C VAL A 214 -5.95 3.98 -4.45
N ILE A 215 -6.52 3.45 -3.37
CA ILE A 215 -7.25 4.21 -2.37
C ILE A 215 -6.65 3.88 -1.00
N LYS A 216 -6.05 4.85 -0.31
CA LYS A 216 -5.69 4.68 1.10
C LYS A 216 -6.95 4.79 1.93
N VAL A 217 -7.13 3.88 2.88
CA VAL A 217 -8.37 3.79 3.66
C VAL A 217 -8.10 3.70 5.16
N SER A 218 -8.99 4.33 5.92
CA SER A 218 -9.20 4.04 7.34
C SER A 218 -10.69 3.82 7.58
N ALA A 219 -11.03 2.91 8.49
CA ALA A 219 -12.42 2.67 8.87
C ALA A 219 -12.63 2.93 10.36
N TYR A 220 -13.83 3.39 10.69
CA TYR A 220 -14.21 3.79 12.04
C TYR A 220 -15.48 3.05 12.46
N ASP A 221 -15.50 2.56 13.69
CA ASP A 221 -16.69 2.10 14.39
C ASP A 221 -17.15 3.17 15.40
N GLU A 222 -18.13 2.86 16.24
CA GLU A 222 -18.65 3.77 17.26
C GLU A 222 -17.60 4.22 18.30
N PHE A 223 -16.48 3.51 18.43
CA PHE A 223 -15.41 3.78 19.40
C PHE A 223 -14.19 4.48 18.77
N GLY A 224 -14.19 4.71 17.46
CA GLY A 224 -13.11 5.36 16.73
C GLY A 224 -12.52 4.46 15.65
N ARG A 225 -11.23 4.64 15.35
CA ARG A 225 -10.56 3.93 14.26
C ARG A 225 -10.45 2.44 14.57
N CYS A 226 -11.01 1.60 13.71
CA CYS A 226 -11.01 0.14 13.87
C CYS A 226 -10.16 -0.58 12.80
N PHE A 227 -9.77 0.11 11.72
CA PHE A 227 -8.93 -0.41 10.64
C PHE A 227 -8.04 0.69 10.01
N PRO A 228 -6.80 0.37 9.58
CA PRO A 228 -6.06 -0.88 9.84
C PRO A 228 -5.72 -1.02 11.33
N GLY A 229 -5.06 -0.06 11.96
CA GLY A 229 -4.84 -0.07 13.41
C GLY A 229 -5.68 0.97 14.12
N ILE A 230 -5.71 0.90 15.46
CA ILE A 230 -6.35 1.90 16.31
C ILE A 230 -5.48 3.17 16.39
N ARG A 231 -4.15 3.00 16.32
CA ARG A 231 -3.19 4.10 16.38
C ARG A 231 -2.85 4.59 14.98
N GLU A 232 -2.71 5.91 14.86
CA GLU A 232 -2.18 6.53 13.66
C GLU A 232 -0.65 6.57 13.73
N GLN A 233 -0.02 5.81 12.84
CA GLN A 233 1.43 5.71 12.67
C GLN A 233 1.73 5.53 11.18
N GLU A 234 2.86 6.04 10.70
CA GLU A 234 3.22 5.92 9.29
C GLU A 234 3.31 4.46 8.82
N GLN A 235 3.80 3.58 9.69
CA GLN A 235 3.96 2.14 9.43
C GLN A 235 2.62 1.37 9.43
N THR A 236 1.53 2.00 9.90
CA THR A 236 0.19 1.40 9.93
C THR A 236 -0.66 1.97 8.79
N PHE A 237 -0.83 1.16 7.75
CA PHE A 237 -1.48 1.60 6.51
C PHE A 237 -2.39 0.52 5.93
N ALA A 238 -3.37 0.97 5.14
CA ALA A 238 -4.18 0.10 4.30
C ALA A 238 -4.51 0.78 2.98
N TYR A 239 -4.44 0.00 1.91
CA TYR A 239 -4.78 0.39 0.57
C TYR A 239 -5.80 -0.58 -0.01
N LEU A 240 -6.84 -0.04 -0.62
CA LEU A 240 -7.74 -0.73 -1.53
C LEU A 240 -7.28 -0.46 -2.96
N ILE A 241 -6.94 -1.52 -3.68
CA ILE A 241 -6.44 -1.46 -5.06
C ILE A 241 -7.52 -2.06 -5.95
N VAL A 242 -8.21 -1.19 -6.68
CA VAL A 242 -9.33 -1.56 -7.55
C VAL A 242 -8.83 -1.78 -8.97
N ASP A 243 -9.00 -2.99 -9.51
CA ASP A 243 -8.87 -3.26 -10.94
C ASP A 243 -10.26 -3.25 -11.57
N PRO A 244 -10.65 -2.18 -12.30
CA PRO A 244 -12.00 -2.06 -12.85
C PRO A 244 -12.30 -3.07 -13.96
N PHE A 245 -11.27 -3.59 -14.63
CA PHE A 245 -11.43 -4.52 -15.75
C PHE A 245 -11.59 -5.95 -15.27
N LYS A 246 -10.84 -6.34 -14.23
CA LYS A 246 -10.97 -7.66 -13.60
C LYS A 246 -12.07 -7.71 -12.56
N ARG A 247 -12.63 -6.56 -12.17
CA ARG A 247 -13.53 -6.39 -11.01
C ARG A 247 -12.99 -7.03 -9.75
N HIS A 248 -11.68 -6.89 -9.58
CA HIS A 248 -10.96 -7.40 -8.42
C HIS A 248 -10.52 -6.22 -7.55
N LEU A 249 -10.67 -6.40 -6.26
CA LEU A 249 -10.21 -5.50 -5.21
C LEU A 249 -9.11 -6.22 -4.43
N HIS A 250 -7.94 -5.61 -4.33
CA HIS A 250 -6.87 -6.06 -3.45
C HIS A 250 -6.82 -5.14 -2.23
N GLY A 251 -7.16 -5.67 -1.06
CA GLY A 251 -6.88 -5.01 0.20
C GLY A 251 -5.46 -5.38 0.63
N SER A 252 -4.55 -4.41 0.67
CA SER A 252 -3.24 -4.59 1.28
C SER A 252 -3.14 -3.74 2.53
N SER A 253 -2.75 -4.33 3.64
CA SER A 253 -2.54 -3.62 4.90
C SER A 253 -1.25 -4.09 5.56
N ALA A 254 -0.55 -3.18 6.23
CA ALA A 254 0.51 -3.52 7.16
C ALA A 254 0.29 -2.78 8.48
N PHE A 255 0.74 -3.41 9.55
CA PHE A 255 0.53 -2.98 10.93
C PHE A 255 1.89 -2.97 11.63
N SER A 256 2.11 -1.97 12.47
CA SER A 256 3.26 -1.86 13.38
C SER A 256 3.06 -2.66 14.65
#